data_AF-A0A1G9V0Z4-F1
#
_entry.id   AF-A0A1G9V0Z4-F1
#
_cell.length_a   1.000
_cell.length_b   1.000
_cell.length_c   1.000
_cell.angle_alpha   90.00
_cell.angle_beta   90.00
_cell.angle_gamma   90.00
#
_symmetry.space_group_name_H-M   'P 1'
#
loop_
_entity.id
_entity.type
_entity.pdbx_description
1 polymer ?
#
loop_
_entity_poly.entity_id
_entity_poly.type
_entity_poly.pdbx_seq_one_letter_code
_entity_poly.pdbx_strand_id
1 'polypeptide(L)'
;MDQHAKKALDLRIEQTIKALKENNIAACYVPDKASALARVKELLHEGDTVSNGGSMSLREVGVIDLLRSGHYNYLDRDAQGITPEQKEEIHRKAFFADSYLCSSNAVTMEGELFNVDGTSNRTPAILYGPKQVIMVVGCNKIVRNLEEAIARVKSTAAPANAIRLSCDTYCAIKGECVSLSQGDNGMTAGCKGAGRICCNYVVCSYQRNKDRIKVILVGEELGY
;
A
#
# COMPACT_ATOMS: atom_id res chain seq x y z
N MET A 1 1.41 20.98 11.87
CA MET A 1 0.02 20.67 12.28
C MET A 1 -0.21 21.30 13.64
N ASP A 2 -1.34 21.97 13.84
CA ASP A 2 -1.72 22.50 15.17
C ASP A 2 -1.84 21.36 16.21
N GLN A 3 -1.64 21.67 17.49
CA GLN A 3 -1.65 20.69 18.58
C GLN A 3 -2.99 19.95 18.71
N HIS A 4 -4.12 20.62 18.46
CA HIS A 4 -5.44 20.01 18.58
C HIS A 4 -5.73 19.09 17.40
N ALA A 5 -5.36 19.52 16.18
CA ALA A 5 -5.43 18.67 15.00
C ALA A 5 -4.54 17.43 15.13
N LYS A 6 -3.33 17.59 15.69
CA LYS A 6 -2.42 16.47 16.00
C LYS A 6 -3.05 15.51 17.00
N LYS A 7 -3.61 16.01 18.11
CA LYS A 7 -4.27 15.16 19.10
C LYS A 7 -5.46 14.38 18.52
N ALA A 8 -6.24 15.01 17.64
CA ALA A 8 -7.34 14.33 16.95
C ALA A 8 -6.83 13.23 16.00
N LEU A 9 -5.71 13.47 15.31
CA LEU A 9 -5.06 12.45 14.48
C LEU A 9 -4.52 11.28 15.32
N ASP A 10 -3.85 11.57 16.43
CA ASP A 10 -3.31 10.55 17.35
C ASP A 10 -4.44 9.60 17.83
N LEU A 11 -5.60 10.16 18.20
CA LEU A 11 -6.78 9.36 18.60
C LEU A 11 -7.30 8.46 17.47
N ARG A 12 -7.31 8.95 16.22
CA ARG A 12 -7.71 8.12 15.06
C ARG A 12 -6.72 6.99 14.83
N ILE A 13 -5.42 7.27 14.93
CA ILE A 13 -4.35 6.28 14.80
C ILE A 13 -4.48 5.20 15.88
N GLU A 14 -4.70 5.59 17.14
CA GLU A 14 -4.91 4.66 18.26
C GLU A 14 -6.11 3.73 18.00
N GLN A 15 -7.24 4.29 17.54
CA GLN A 15 -8.43 3.52 17.18
C GLN A 15 -8.16 2.54 16.04
N THR A 16 -7.53 3.00 14.96
CA THR A 16 -7.15 2.15 13.81
C THR A 16 -6.21 1.02 14.23
N ILE A 17 -5.21 1.28 15.07
CA ILE A 17 -4.27 0.25 15.57
C ILE A 17 -5.02 -0.81 16.36
N LYS A 18 -5.96 -0.40 17.22
CA LYS A 18 -6.78 -1.32 18.00
C LYS A 18 -7.60 -2.23 17.08
N ALA A 19 -8.31 -1.66 16.10
CA ALA A 19 -9.15 -2.41 15.17
C ALA A 19 -8.33 -3.37 14.28
N LEU A 20 -7.17 -2.94 13.79
CA LEU A 20 -6.25 -3.82 13.05
C LEU A 20 -5.82 -5.03 13.89
N LYS A 21 -5.48 -4.81 15.16
CA LYS A 21 -5.09 -5.88 16.08
C LYS A 21 -6.23 -6.86 16.38
N GLU A 22 -7.47 -6.36 16.50
CA GLU A 22 -8.67 -7.20 16.63
C GLU A 22 -8.89 -8.07 15.37
N ASN A 23 -8.45 -7.59 14.21
CA ASN A 23 -8.41 -8.34 12.94
C ASN A 23 -7.15 -9.20 12.74
N ASN A 24 -6.37 -9.48 13.79
CA ASN A 24 -5.12 -10.26 13.71
C ASN A 24 -4.03 -9.66 12.81
N ILE A 25 -4.09 -8.35 12.57
CA ILE A 25 -3.08 -7.59 11.83
C ILE A 25 -2.21 -6.85 12.85
N ALA A 26 -0.91 -7.15 12.87
CA ALA A 26 0.01 -6.43 13.74
C ALA A 26 0.08 -4.97 13.30
N ALA A 27 -0.05 -4.03 14.23
CA ALA A 27 -0.03 -2.60 13.91
C ALA A 27 0.75 -1.81 14.94
N CYS A 28 1.54 -0.83 14.47
CA CYS A 28 2.26 0.12 15.29
C CYS A 28 2.25 1.52 14.65
N TYR A 29 2.53 2.53 15.48
CA TYR A 29 2.67 3.91 15.07
C TYR A 29 4.12 4.35 15.16
N VAL A 30 4.57 5.17 14.21
CA VAL A 30 5.83 5.90 14.25
C VAL A 30 5.60 7.35 13.83
N PRO A 31 6.33 8.32 14.40
CA PRO A 31 6.04 9.73 14.17
C PRO A 31 6.42 10.23 12.76
N ASP A 32 7.44 9.64 12.14
CA ASP A 32 8.07 10.17 10.92
C ASP A 32 8.69 9.07 10.04
N LYS A 33 9.11 9.47 8.83
CA LYS A 33 9.82 8.61 7.85
C LYS A 33 11.06 7.94 8.42
N ALA A 34 11.88 8.64 9.21
CA ALA A 34 13.11 8.07 9.76
C ALA A 34 12.82 6.92 10.72
N SER A 35 11.82 7.12 11.59
CA SER A 35 11.31 6.10 12.51
C SER A 35 10.65 4.94 11.77
N ALA A 36 9.96 5.21 10.65
CA ALA A 36 9.40 4.17 9.79
C ALA A 36 10.49 3.29 9.15
N LEU A 37 11.57 3.90 8.65
CA LEU A 37 12.70 3.17 8.08
C LEU A 37 13.40 2.29 9.12
N ALA A 38 13.64 2.83 10.32
CA ALA A 38 14.20 2.08 11.44
C ALA A 38 13.30 0.88 11.80
N ARG A 39 11.98 1.10 11.88
CA ARG A 39 11.03 0.02 12.20
C ARG A 39 10.97 -1.05 11.13
N VAL A 40 11.07 -0.69 9.85
CA VAL A 40 11.19 -1.68 8.76
C VAL A 40 12.46 -2.51 8.92
N LYS A 41 13.60 -1.87 9.21
CA LYS A 41 14.89 -2.58 9.40
C LYS A 41 14.82 -3.59 10.55
N GLU A 42 14.13 -3.29 11.64
CA GLU A 42 13.93 -4.22 12.77
C GLU A 42 13.08 -5.45 12.43
N LEU A 43 12.22 -5.37 11.41
CA LEU A 43 11.33 -6.46 11.01
C LEU A 43 11.92 -7.39 9.93
N LEU A 44 13.06 -7.00 9.37
CA LEU A 44 13.80 -7.76 8.36
C LEU A 44 15.05 -8.38 8.98
N HIS A 45 15.45 -9.55 8.47
CA HIS A 45 16.73 -10.15 8.82
C HIS A 45 17.70 -10.04 7.64
N GLU A 46 18.98 -9.82 7.92
CA GLU A 46 20.00 -9.88 6.88
C GLU A 46 20.01 -11.26 6.22
N GLY A 47 20.13 -11.29 4.89
CA GLY A 47 20.01 -12.49 4.08
C GLY A 47 18.59 -12.87 3.66
N ASP A 48 17.54 -12.23 4.20
CA ASP A 48 16.16 -12.48 3.78
C ASP A 48 16.00 -12.26 2.27
N THR A 49 15.19 -13.11 1.63
CA THR A 49 14.68 -12.82 0.29
C THR A 49 13.52 -11.84 0.40
N VAL A 50 13.68 -10.67 -0.21
CA VAL A 50 12.74 -9.55 -0.08
C VAL A 50 12.23 -9.06 -1.43
N SER A 51 11.00 -8.56 -1.49
CA SER A 51 10.47 -7.88 -2.67
C SER A 51 9.47 -6.79 -2.28
N ASN A 52 8.96 -6.02 -3.24
CA ASN A 52 7.98 -4.98 -2.98
C ASN A 52 6.94 -4.80 -4.09
N GLY A 53 5.83 -4.12 -3.74
CA GLY A 53 4.68 -3.88 -4.62
C GLY A 53 4.68 -2.57 -5.40
N GLY A 54 5.82 -1.87 -5.55
CA GLY A 54 5.89 -0.60 -6.29
C GLY A 54 5.22 0.55 -5.55
N SER A 55 5.57 0.78 -4.29
CA SER A 55 4.94 1.76 -3.40
C SER A 55 5.71 3.08 -3.34
N MET A 56 5.02 4.20 -3.54
CA MET A 56 5.59 5.53 -3.34
C MET A 56 5.91 5.82 -1.87
N SER A 57 5.08 5.34 -0.95
CA SER A 57 5.35 5.47 0.50
C SER A 57 6.66 4.79 0.89
N LEU A 58 7.01 3.66 0.27
CA LEU A 58 8.30 3.00 0.49
C LEU A 58 9.48 3.79 -0.09
N ARG A 59 9.30 4.42 -1.26
CA ARG A 59 10.34 5.29 -1.85
C ARG A 59 10.60 6.51 -0.97
N GLU A 60 9.53 7.19 -0.54
CA GLU A 60 9.62 8.41 0.28
C GLU A 60 10.25 8.16 1.67
N VAL A 61 10.09 6.96 2.22
CA VAL A 61 10.69 6.55 3.50
C VAL A 61 12.15 6.08 3.33
N GLY A 62 12.60 5.80 2.11
CA GLY A 62 13.95 5.26 1.84
C GLY A 62 14.04 3.73 1.99
N VAL A 63 12.91 3.02 2.05
CA VAL A 63 12.90 1.55 2.15
C VAL A 63 13.49 0.91 0.90
N ILE A 64 13.26 1.47 -0.29
CA ILE A 64 13.81 0.90 -1.53
C ILE A 64 15.34 0.88 -1.51
N ASP A 65 15.97 1.92 -0.98
CA ASP A 65 17.43 1.99 -0.87
C ASP A 65 17.95 1.03 0.21
N LEU A 66 17.21 0.88 1.32
CA LEU A 66 17.50 -0.15 2.32
C LEU A 66 17.49 -1.56 1.71
N LEU A 67 16.50 -1.90 0.88
CA LEU A 67 16.45 -3.22 0.24
C LEU A 67 17.60 -3.42 -0.78
N ARG A 68 18.11 -2.33 -1.37
CA ARG A 68 19.25 -2.34 -2.31
C ARG A 68 20.63 -2.27 -1.65
N SER A 69 20.68 -2.19 -0.33
CA SER A 69 21.93 -2.03 0.44
C SER A 69 22.94 -3.18 0.30
N GLY A 70 22.50 -4.34 -0.21
CA GLY A 70 23.32 -5.56 -0.27
C GLY A 70 23.16 -6.49 0.93
N HIS A 71 22.41 -6.06 1.96
CA HIS A 71 22.12 -6.91 3.13
C HIS A 71 21.04 -7.96 2.88
N TYR A 72 20.32 -7.90 1.75
CA TYR A 72 19.17 -8.76 1.45
C TYR A 72 19.28 -9.35 0.05
N ASN A 73 18.67 -10.51 -0.17
CA ASN A 73 18.42 -11.02 -1.50
C ASN A 73 17.18 -10.32 -2.10
N TYR A 74 17.40 -9.11 -2.63
CA TYR A 74 16.32 -8.26 -3.10
C TYR A 74 15.90 -8.59 -4.54
N LEU A 75 14.67 -9.09 -4.68
CA LEU A 75 13.98 -9.30 -5.95
C LEU A 75 13.49 -7.95 -6.50
N ASP A 76 14.40 -7.19 -7.11
CA ASP A 76 14.18 -5.81 -7.54
C ASP A 76 13.49 -5.71 -8.91
N ARG A 77 12.17 -5.56 -8.86
CA ARG A 77 11.31 -5.36 -10.04
C ARG A 77 11.53 -4.05 -10.81
N ASP A 78 12.32 -3.13 -10.27
CA ASP A 78 12.66 -1.85 -10.87
C ASP A 78 14.18 -1.68 -11.01
N ALA A 79 14.93 -2.80 -11.04
CA ALA A 79 16.35 -2.81 -11.36
C ALA A 79 16.61 -2.30 -12.77
N GLN A 80 17.74 -1.61 -12.96
CA GLN A 80 18.13 -1.09 -14.27
C GLN A 80 18.45 -2.24 -15.24
N GLY A 81 17.94 -2.15 -16.46
CA GLY A 81 18.25 -3.08 -17.54
C GLY A 81 17.46 -4.40 -17.54
N ILE A 82 16.49 -4.57 -16.65
CA ILE A 82 15.63 -5.77 -16.68
C ILE A 82 14.61 -5.70 -17.82
N THR A 83 14.34 -6.84 -18.46
CA THR A 83 13.30 -6.96 -19.49
C THR A 83 11.91 -7.11 -18.88
N PRO A 84 10.83 -6.90 -19.66
CA PRO A 84 9.46 -7.20 -19.21
C PRO A 84 9.29 -8.63 -18.69
N GLU A 85 9.91 -9.61 -19.34
CA GLU A 85 9.85 -11.03 -18.95
C GLU A 85 10.55 -11.28 -17.62
N GLN A 86 11.73 -10.69 -17.40
CA GLN A 86 12.42 -10.77 -16.12
C GLN A 86 11.63 -10.08 -15.01
N LYS A 87 10.97 -8.96 -15.30
CA LYS A 87 10.08 -8.28 -14.35
C LYS A 87 8.88 -9.16 -13.97
N GLU A 88 8.30 -9.88 -14.93
CA GLU A 88 7.25 -10.86 -14.68
C GLU A 88 7.75 -12.04 -13.83
N GLU A 89 8.94 -12.55 -14.13
CA GLU A 89 9.58 -13.61 -13.35
C GLU A 89 9.80 -13.18 -11.90
N ILE A 90 10.29 -11.94 -11.67
CA ILE A 90 10.42 -11.35 -10.34
C ILE A 90 9.07 -11.27 -9.64
N HIS A 91 8.01 -10.87 -10.35
CA HIS A 91 6.65 -10.84 -9.78
C HIS A 91 6.17 -12.20 -9.29
N ARG A 92 6.50 -13.26 -10.04
CA ARG A 92 6.18 -14.65 -9.64
C ARG A 92 7.08 -15.10 -8.48
N LYS A 93 8.38 -14.82 -8.53
CA LYS A 93 9.33 -15.16 -7.45
C LYS A 93 9.01 -14.45 -6.13
N ALA A 94 8.44 -13.26 -6.19
CA ALA A 94 8.04 -12.50 -5.00
C ALA A 94 7.04 -13.27 -4.10
N PHE A 95 6.30 -14.25 -4.64
CA PHE A 95 5.46 -15.13 -3.83
C PHE A 95 6.23 -15.97 -2.81
N PHE A 96 7.49 -16.26 -3.08
CA PHE A 96 8.36 -17.08 -2.23
C PHE A 96 9.28 -16.24 -1.34
N ALA A 97 9.14 -14.91 -1.36
CA ALA A 97 9.93 -14.03 -0.51
C ALA A 97 9.64 -14.28 0.98
N ASP A 98 10.65 -14.09 1.81
CA ASP A 98 10.49 -14.08 3.27
C ASP A 98 9.65 -12.86 3.67
N SER A 99 9.97 -11.70 3.12
CA SER A 99 9.29 -10.44 3.42
C SER A 99 8.89 -9.69 2.15
N TYR A 100 7.63 -9.24 2.11
CA TYR A 100 7.13 -8.41 1.02
C TYR A 100 6.64 -7.06 1.53
N LEU A 101 7.15 -6.00 0.92
CA LEU A 101 6.92 -4.65 1.38
C LEU A 101 5.96 -3.92 0.44
N CYS A 102 4.95 -3.26 1.00
CA CYS A 102 4.06 -2.41 0.21
C CYS A 102 3.46 -1.27 1.06
N SER A 103 2.47 -0.59 0.50
CA SER A 103 1.52 0.26 1.22
C SER A 103 0.13 -0.29 0.95
N SER A 104 -0.87 0.20 1.68
CA SER A 104 -2.28 0.05 1.30
C SER A 104 -2.79 1.30 0.57
N ASN A 105 -3.89 1.17 -0.19
CA ASN A 105 -4.57 2.33 -0.81
C ASN A 105 -5.41 3.09 0.22
N ALA A 106 -5.97 2.38 1.21
CA ALA A 106 -6.60 2.97 2.39
C ALA A 106 -6.59 1.96 3.54
N VAL A 107 -6.57 2.47 4.77
CA VAL A 107 -6.77 1.70 5.99
C VAL A 107 -7.96 2.30 6.72
N THR A 108 -8.99 1.50 6.98
CA THR A 108 -10.17 1.99 7.66
C THR A 108 -9.94 2.07 9.17
N MET A 109 -10.72 2.91 9.86
CA MET A 109 -10.75 2.93 11.32
C MET A 109 -11.41 1.68 11.93
N GLU A 110 -12.11 0.89 11.11
CA GLU A 110 -12.67 -0.43 11.43
C GLU A 110 -11.64 -1.57 11.25
N GLY A 111 -10.42 -1.26 10.82
CA GLY A 111 -9.30 -2.20 10.78
C GLY A 111 -9.24 -3.06 9.51
N GLU A 112 -9.83 -2.60 8.40
CA GLU A 112 -9.66 -3.20 7.08
C GLU A 112 -8.56 -2.53 6.26
N LEU A 113 -7.89 -3.33 5.41
CA LEU A 113 -6.96 -2.84 4.40
C LEU A 113 -7.64 -2.90 3.03
N PHE A 114 -7.72 -1.75 2.36
CA PHE A 114 -8.32 -1.63 1.03
C PHE A 114 -7.23 -1.51 -0.04
N ASN A 115 -7.18 -2.47 -0.96
CA ASN A 115 -6.13 -2.59 -1.95
C ASN A 115 -6.71 -2.73 -3.36
N VAL A 116 -6.22 -1.91 -4.28
CA VAL A 116 -6.68 -1.87 -5.68
C VAL A 116 -5.48 -2.03 -6.61
N ASP A 117 -5.58 -2.98 -7.54
CA ASP A 117 -4.52 -3.32 -8.48
C ASP A 117 -5.04 -3.41 -9.93
N GLY A 118 -4.17 -3.09 -10.88
CA GLY A 118 -4.43 -3.29 -12.31
C GLY A 118 -4.03 -4.69 -12.76
N THR A 119 -2.74 -5.02 -12.60
CA THR A 119 -2.16 -6.30 -12.99
C THR A 119 -2.17 -7.35 -11.87
N SER A 120 -2.67 -7.00 -10.69
CA SER A 120 -2.68 -7.87 -9.49
C SER A 120 -1.32 -8.47 -9.19
N ASN A 121 -0.24 -7.72 -9.39
CA ASN A 121 1.10 -8.16 -9.04
C ASN A 121 1.44 -7.94 -7.55
N ARG A 122 0.60 -7.18 -6.82
CA ARG A 122 0.77 -6.90 -5.38
C ARG A 122 -0.28 -7.60 -4.53
N THR A 123 -1.57 -7.56 -4.91
CA THR A 123 -2.66 -8.14 -4.09
C THR A 123 -2.49 -9.63 -3.79
N PRO A 124 -2.01 -10.51 -4.70
CA PRO A 124 -1.83 -11.92 -4.37
C PRO A 124 -0.69 -12.18 -3.39
N ALA A 125 0.37 -11.36 -3.40
CA ALA A 125 1.43 -11.41 -2.38
C ALA A 125 0.87 -11.00 -1.00
N ILE A 126 0.00 -9.99 -0.96
CA ILE A 126 -0.71 -9.60 0.27
C ILE A 126 -1.57 -10.76 0.78
N LEU A 127 -2.35 -11.39 -0.11
CA LEU A 127 -3.34 -12.40 0.26
C LEU A 127 -2.75 -13.75 0.64
N TYR A 128 -1.69 -14.20 -0.04
CA TYR A 128 -1.19 -15.56 0.12
C TYR A 128 0.33 -15.68 0.21
N GLY A 129 1.08 -15.13 -0.77
CA GLY A 129 2.45 -15.57 -1.08
C GLY A 129 3.48 -15.52 0.08
N PRO A 130 4.18 -14.39 0.28
CA PRO A 130 5.30 -14.24 1.23
C PRO A 130 5.02 -14.71 2.66
N LYS A 131 6.06 -15.07 3.41
CA LYS A 131 5.92 -15.46 4.83
C LYS A 131 5.42 -14.30 5.70
N GLN A 132 5.86 -13.06 5.41
CA GLN A 132 5.31 -11.85 6.02
C GLN A 132 5.10 -10.72 5.01
N VAL A 133 4.15 -9.84 5.31
CA VAL A 133 3.84 -8.63 4.54
C VAL A 133 3.96 -7.43 5.44
N ILE A 134 4.83 -6.49 5.09
CA ILE A 134 5.07 -5.25 5.85
C ILE A 134 4.51 -4.08 5.04
N MET A 135 3.55 -3.37 5.62
CA MET A 135 2.90 -2.22 5.00
C MET A 135 3.32 -0.93 5.69
N VAL A 136 3.91 0.00 4.94
CA VAL A 136 4.21 1.36 5.42
C VAL A 136 3.16 2.30 4.89
N VAL A 137 2.40 2.93 5.79
CA VAL A 137 1.17 3.65 5.47
C VAL A 137 1.18 5.02 6.13
N GLY A 138 1.11 6.09 5.34
CA GLY A 138 0.98 7.46 5.86
C GLY A 138 -0.40 7.73 6.46
N CYS A 139 -0.46 8.69 7.37
CA CYS A 139 -1.70 9.06 8.06
C CYS A 139 -2.82 9.54 7.11
N ASN A 140 -2.45 10.09 5.94
CA ASN A 140 -3.35 10.48 4.84
C ASN A 140 -4.11 9.31 4.18
N LYS A 141 -3.82 8.06 4.59
CA LYS A 141 -4.52 6.86 4.09
C LYS A 141 -5.50 6.27 5.11
N ILE A 142 -5.58 6.84 6.31
CA ILE A 142 -6.57 6.45 7.31
C ILE A 142 -7.92 7.08 6.95
N VAL A 143 -8.94 6.23 6.80
CA VAL A 143 -10.30 6.63 6.43
C VAL A 143 -11.30 6.05 7.42
N ARG A 144 -12.51 6.61 7.52
CA ARG A 144 -13.51 6.13 8.49
C ARG A 144 -13.95 4.71 8.20
N ASN A 145 -14.26 4.39 6.94
CA ASN A 145 -14.88 3.13 6.53
C ASN A 145 -14.58 2.80 5.05
N LEU A 146 -15.16 1.71 4.54
CA LEU A 146 -14.96 1.27 3.14
C LEU A 146 -15.53 2.25 2.10
N GLU A 147 -16.60 2.98 2.39
CA GLU A 147 -17.15 3.99 1.48
C GLU A 147 -16.13 5.12 1.24
N GLU A 148 -15.48 5.58 2.31
CA GLU A 148 -14.39 6.55 2.20
C GLU A 148 -13.13 5.96 1.54
N ALA A 149 -12.84 4.68 1.74
CA ALA A 149 -11.74 4.01 1.04
C ALA A 149 -11.97 4.01 -0.48
N ILE A 150 -13.20 3.72 -0.91
CA ILE A 150 -13.62 3.76 -2.32
C ILE A 150 -13.52 5.19 -2.86
N ALA A 151 -14.06 6.17 -2.14
CA ALA A 151 -14.01 7.57 -2.52
C ALA A 151 -12.56 8.06 -2.67
N ARG A 152 -11.69 7.76 -1.69
CA ARG A 152 -10.27 8.10 -1.70
C ARG A 152 -9.54 7.50 -2.91
N VAL A 153 -9.82 6.25 -3.27
CA VAL A 153 -9.22 5.65 -4.48
C VAL A 153 -9.66 6.39 -5.73
N LYS A 154 -10.95 6.74 -5.84
CA LYS A 154 -11.50 7.41 -7.02
C LYS A 154 -11.04 8.87 -7.16
N SER A 155 -10.86 9.59 -6.06
CA SER A 155 -10.51 11.02 -6.08
C SER A 155 -9.01 11.31 -5.94
N THR A 156 -8.24 10.38 -5.33
CA THR A 156 -6.85 10.64 -4.96
C THR A 156 -5.92 9.55 -5.48
N ALA A 157 -6.12 8.29 -5.04
CA ALA A 157 -5.11 7.26 -5.23
C ALA A 157 -4.96 6.82 -6.69
N ALA A 158 -6.07 6.50 -7.36
CA ALA A 158 -6.04 6.05 -8.76
C ALA A 158 -5.63 7.16 -9.73
N PRO A 159 -6.15 8.40 -9.63
CA PRO A 159 -5.67 9.51 -10.47
C PRO A 159 -4.16 9.74 -10.37
N ALA A 160 -3.62 9.89 -9.15
CA ALA A 160 -2.19 10.11 -8.92
C ALA A 160 -1.34 8.94 -9.45
N ASN A 161 -1.79 7.69 -9.25
CA ASN A 161 -1.10 6.51 -9.76
C ASN A 161 -1.12 6.44 -11.29
N ALA A 162 -2.25 6.77 -11.92
CA ALA A 162 -2.40 6.76 -13.37
C ALA A 162 -1.49 7.80 -14.03
N ILE A 163 -1.36 9.00 -13.42
CA ILE A 163 -0.39 10.02 -13.85
C ILE A 163 1.04 9.48 -13.75
N ARG A 164 1.41 8.92 -12.59
CA ARG A 164 2.76 8.37 -12.36
C ARG A 164 3.12 7.25 -13.35
N LEU A 165 2.15 6.43 -13.72
CA LEU A 165 2.31 5.33 -14.66
C LEU A 165 2.10 5.74 -16.13
N SER A 166 1.86 7.03 -16.39
CA SER A 166 1.59 7.58 -17.72
C SER A 166 0.46 6.84 -18.45
N CYS A 167 -0.58 6.46 -17.72
CA CYS A 167 -1.73 5.75 -18.28
C CYS A 167 -2.66 6.70 -19.02
N ASP A 168 -3.05 6.34 -20.25
CA ASP A 168 -4.08 7.06 -21.00
C ASP A 168 -5.48 6.75 -20.43
N THR A 169 -5.88 7.56 -19.45
CA THR A 169 -7.15 7.40 -18.73
C THR A 169 -7.75 8.76 -18.39
N TYR A 170 -9.08 8.81 -18.28
CA TYR A 170 -9.80 10.02 -17.85
C TYR A 170 -9.24 10.61 -16.55
N CYS A 171 -8.98 9.76 -15.54
CA CYS A 171 -8.47 10.22 -14.25
C CYS A 171 -7.04 10.76 -14.30
N ALA A 172 -6.20 10.29 -15.24
CA ALA A 172 -4.88 10.88 -15.42
C ALA A 172 -4.94 12.32 -15.95
N ILE A 173 -6.00 12.67 -16.69
CA ILE A 173 -6.20 14.00 -17.28
C ILE A 173 -6.98 14.92 -16.34
N LYS A 174 -8.02 14.39 -15.68
CA LYS A 174 -8.97 15.19 -14.89
C LYS A 174 -8.67 15.22 -13.40
N GLY A 175 -7.78 14.36 -12.91
CA GLY A 175 -7.45 14.30 -11.48
C GLY A 175 -8.47 13.53 -10.64
N GLU A 176 -9.53 12.99 -11.23
CA GLU A 176 -10.55 12.19 -10.54
C GLU A 176 -11.15 11.11 -11.46
N CYS A 177 -11.72 10.06 -10.87
CA CYS A 177 -12.39 9.00 -11.63
C CYS A 177 -13.66 9.50 -12.31
N VAL A 178 -13.85 9.12 -13.58
CA VAL A 178 -15.04 9.47 -14.37
C VAL A 178 -16.36 9.08 -13.69
N SER A 179 -16.36 8.02 -12.88
CA SER A 179 -17.59 7.55 -12.22
C SER A 179 -18.14 8.58 -11.22
N LEU A 180 -17.30 9.43 -10.63
CA LEU A 180 -17.74 10.49 -9.71
C LEU A 180 -18.59 11.53 -10.44
N SER A 181 -18.14 11.97 -11.63
CA SER A 181 -18.91 12.89 -12.48
C SER A 181 -20.23 12.29 -13.02
N GLN A 182 -20.32 10.97 -13.04
CA GLN A 182 -21.51 10.22 -13.48
C GLN A 182 -22.48 9.90 -12.33
N GLY A 183 -22.14 10.29 -11.08
CA GLY A 183 -22.92 9.93 -9.91
C GLY A 183 -22.86 8.45 -9.52
N ASP A 184 -21.95 7.66 -10.12
CA ASP A 184 -21.75 6.26 -9.80
C ASP A 184 -20.56 6.09 -8.83
N ASN A 185 -20.90 5.95 -7.55
CA ASN A 185 -19.94 5.74 -6.48
C ASN A 185 -19.64 4.26 -6.20
N GLY A 186 -20.13 3.35 -7.05
CA GLY A 186 -19.90 1.91 -6.90
C GLY A 186 -18.40 1.59 -6.88
N MET A 187 -17.99 0.66 -6.01
CA MET A 187 -16.59 0.25 -5.83
C MET A 187 -15.90 -0.06 -7.17
N THR A 188 -16.57 -0.80 -8.05
CA THR A 188 -16.02 -1.26 -9.33
C THR A 188 -16.30 -0.32 -10.50
N ALA A 189 -17.08 0.74 -10.28
CA ALA A 189 -17.44 1.72 -11.29
C ALA A 189 -16.22 2.52 -11.77
N GLY A 190 -16.23 2.89 -13.05
CA GLY A 190 -15.13 3.60 -13.69
C GLY A 190 -15.10 3.39 -15.20
N CYS A 191 -14.01 3.82 -15.83
CA CYS A 191 -13.81 3.66 -17.26
C CYS A 191 -13.65 2.18 -17.67
N LYS A 192 -13.76 1.90 -18.97
CA LYS A 192 -13.52 0.57 -19.57
C LYS A 192 -12.35 0.58 -20.57
N GLY A 193 -11.49 1.60 -20.52
CA GLY A 193 -10.35 1.75 -21.42
C GLY A 193 -9.19 0.82 -21.07
N ALA A 194 -8.34 0.53 -22.05
CA ALA A 194 -7.18 -0.36 -21.89
C ALA A 194 -6.15 0.15 -20.87
N GLY A 195 -6.08 1.48 -20.64
CA GLY A 195 -5.21 2.09 -19.62
C GLY A 195 -5.71 1.97 -18.18
N ARG A 196 -6.87 1.34 -17.92
CA ARG A 196 -7.45 1.23 -16.57
C ARG A 196 -6.51 0.45 -15.64
N ILE A 197 -6.25 1.03 -14.47
CA ILE A 197 -5.41 0.43 -13.42
C ILE A 197 -6.18 -0.06 -12.18
N CYS A 198 -7.50 0.17 -12.13
CA CYS A 198 -8.36 -0.22 -11.00
C CYS A 198 -9.24 -1.43 -11.37
N CYS A 199 -8.59 -2.57 -11.59
CA CYS A 199 -9.21 -3.76 -12.15
C CYS A 199 -9.64 -4.75 -11.07
N ASN A 200 -8.85 -4.89 -10.00
CA ASN A 200 -9.10 -5.83 -8.92
C ASN A 200 -9.12 -5.09 -7.58
N TYR A 201 -10.14 -5.38 -6.77
CA TYR A 201 -10.39 -4.75 -5.48
C TYR A 201 -10.36 -5.81 -4.41
N VAL A 202 -9.54 -5.61 -3.38
CA VAL A 202 -9.32 -6.57 -2.30
C VAL A 202 -9.46 -5.85 -0.97
N VAL A 203 -10.29 -6.42 -0.10
CA VAL A 203 -10.44 -6.01 1.29
C VAL A 203 -9.84 -7.09 2.17
N CYS A 204 -8.86 -6.72 3.01
CA CYS A 204 -8.35 -7.60 4.06
C CYS A 204 -9.04 -7.23 5.37
N SER A 205 -9.88 -8.12 5.89
CA SER A 205 -10.51 -8.01 7.21
C SER A 205 -9.76 -8.87 8.24
N TYR A 206 -10.45 -9.70 9.02
CA TYR A 206 -9.86 -10.63 9.97
C TYR A 206 -8.89 -11.62 9.29
N GLN A 207 -7.66 -11.66 9.76
CA GLN A 207 -6.60 -12.53 9.22
C GLN A 207 -6.54 -13.85 9.97
N ARG A 208 -6.59 -14.96 9.22
CA ARG A 208 -6.44 -16.31 9.79
C ARG A 208 -5.03 -16.57 10.32
N ASN A 209 -4.01 -16.08 9.61
CA ASN A 209 -2.62 -16.17 10.06
C ASN A 209 -2.27 -14.89 10.82
N LYS A 210 -2.27 -14.98 12.15
CA LYS A 210 -2.04 -13.85 13.04
C LYS A 210 -0.67 -13.22 12.80
N ASP A 211 -0.66 -11.90 12.69
CA ASP A 211 0.55 -11.07 12.56
C ASP A 211 1.41 -11.34 11.31
N ARG A 212 0.89 -12.09 10.32
CA ARG A 212 1.51 -12.22 8.98
C ARG A 212 1.58 -10.87 8.26
N ILE A 213 0.50 -10.10 8.32
CA ILE A 213 0.45 -8.72 7.83
C ILE A 213 0.79 -7.80 9.00
N LYS A 214 1.75 -6.89 8.77
CA LYS A 214 2.21 -5.89 9.73
C LYS A 214 2.05 -4.50 9.14
N VAL A 215 1.37 -3.60 9.83
CA VAL A 215 1.12 -2.22 9.41
C VAL A 215 1.92 -1.26 10.28
N ILE A 216 2.72 -0.42 9.63
CA ILE A 216 3.43 0.70 10.25
C ILE A 216 2.69 1.97 9.81
N LEU A 217 1.89 2.54 10.72
CA LEU A 217 1.25 3.83 10.51
C LEU A 217 2.25 4.94 10.80
N VAL A 218 2.45 5.82 9.83
CA VAL A 218 3.40 6.94 9.90
C VAL A 218 2.63 8.24 10.11
N GLY A 219 3.07 9.07 11.06
CA GLY A 219 2.45 10.36 11.36
C GLY A 219 2.50 11.39 10.23
N GLU A 220 3.33 11.14 9.22
CA GLU A 220 3.47 11.96 8.02
C GLU A 220 2.59 11.46 6.87
N GLU A 221 2.22 12.37 5.97
CA GLU A 221 1.57 12.01 4.72
C GLU A 221 2.58 11.32 3.80
N LEU A 222 2.21 10.15 3.27
CA LEU A 222 3.09 9.35 2.41
C LEU A 222 2.38 8.88 1.16
N GLY A 223 3.01 9.03 0.01
CA GLY A 223 2.44 8.67 -1.28
C GLY A 223 1.03 9.22 -1.46
N TYR A 224 0.22 8.45 -2.17
CA TYR A 224 -1.18 8.73 -2.45
C TYR A 224 -2.03 7.49 -2.27
#